data_AF-F0WXF2-F1
#
_entry.id   AF-F0WXF2-F1
#
_cell.length_a   1.000
_cell.length_b   1.000
_cell.length_c   1.000
_cell.angle_alpha   90.00
_cell.angle_beta   90.00
_cell.angle_gamma   90.00
#
_symmetry.space_group_name_H-M   'P 1'
#
loop_
_entity.id
_entity.type
_entity.pdbx_description
1 polymer ?
#
loop_
_entity_poly.entity_id
_entity_poly.type
_entity_poly.pdbx_seq_one_letter_code
_entity_poly.pdbx_strand_id
1 'polypeptide(L)'
;MSSFSIFHMISTTGLLRLSAAILPEVIAELNKVLWLRNEDKAKCMAVFEIGFPSKTAILYYQIEQMRFGLHPSIFSKVFFAKTTDERSCIEKNLLAMDEENNPITSVELSKKVQEKYTELYNALYAIGGSLGKVKSLKALWEFKLLMLFYYQQFTRMVKYEKKCAELEESQASRWQYNLKTDVSALADDAKYYFWKHKFLDRVESEVDVNDQKATVRFQLDRDPLVKLPDLLQVFNKSGVLASVVIGAERFPSSQLYPDIKH
;
A
#
# COMPACT_ATOMS: atom_id res chain seq x y z
N MET A 1 -11.72 25.51 -41.21
CA MET A 1 -12.21 24.14 -40.95
C MET A 1 -11.58 23.65 -39.65
N SER A 2 -12.39 23.59 -38.59
CA SER A 2 -12.01 23.14 -37.26
C SER A 2 -11.83 21.62 -37.28
N SER A 3 -10.58 21.14 -37.23
CA SER A 3 -10.30 19.72 -37.10
C SER A 3 -10.69 19.26 -35.69
N PHE A 4 -11.76 18.48 -35.58
CA PHE A 4 -12.04 17.74 -34.36
C PHE A 4 -10.92 16.73 -34.16
N SER A 5 -10.11 16.95 -33.12
CA SER A 5 -9.15 15.95 -32.67
C SER A 5 -9.93 14.88 -31.92
N ILE A 6 -10.05 13.69 -32.49
CA ILE A 6 -10.64 12.55 -31.79
C ILE A 6 -9.58 12.07 -30.78
N PHE A 7 -9.86 12.28 -29.50
CA PHE A 7 -9.04 11.78 -28.39
C PHE A 7 -9.53 10.39 -28.01
N HIS A 8 -8.73 9.36 -28.28
CA HIS A 8 -8.97 8.03 -27.72
C HIS A 8 -8.32 7.96 -26.34
N MET A 9 -9.16 8.04 -25.30
CA MET A 9 -8.74 7.88 -23.91
C MET A 9 -8.82 6.40 -23.53
N ILE A 10 -7.68 5.81 -23.20
CA ILE A 10 -7.60 4.45 -22.68
C ILE A 10 -7.47 4.55 -21.16
N SER A 11 -8.56 4.29 -20.44
CA SER A 11 -8.56 4.23 -18.97
C SER A 11 -7.86 2.95 -18.50
N THR A 12 -6.92 3.12 -17.59
CA THR A 12 -5.92 2.11 -17.23
C THR A 12 -6.33 1.23 -16.05
N THR A 13 -7.41 1.54 -15.33
CA THR A 13 -7.82 0.79 -14.13
C THR A 13 -8.07 -0.69 -14.42
N GLY A 14 -8.44 -1.04 -15.66
CA GLY A 14 -8.53 -2.44 -16.15
C GLY A 14 -7.26 -2.99 -16.84
N LEU A 15 -6.48 -2.14 -17.52
CA LEU A 15 -5.28 -2.51 -18.29
C LEU A 15 -4.01 -2.69 -17.44
N LEU A 16 -4.12 -2.60 -16.13
CA LEU A 16 -2.96 -2.64 -15.24
C LEU A 16 -2.87 -3.90 -14.37
N ARG A 17 -3.92 -4.75 -14.39
CA ARG A 17 -3.88 -6.13 -13.86
C ARG A 17 -3.19 -7.12 -14.81
N LEU A 18 -2.52 -6.63 -15.85
CA LEU A 18 -2.06 -7.47 -16.94
C LEU A 18 -0.80 -8.24 -16.52
N SER A 19 -0.91 -9.56 -16.48
CA SER A 19 0.24 -10.46 -16.46
C SER A 19 1.02 -10.36 -17.78
N ALA A 20 2.20 -10.99 -17.87
CA ALA A 20 2.92 -11.09 -19.15
C ALA A 20 2.10 -11.76 -20.26
N ALA A 21 1.01 -12.47 -19.92
CA ALA A 21 0.16 -13.20 -20.87
C ALA A 21 -0.73 -12.31 -21.75
N ILE A 22 -1.01 -11.06 -21.34
CA ILE A 22 -1.99 -10.18 -22.02
C ILE A 22 -1.30 -9.09 -22.87
N LEU A 23 0.04 -9.04 -22.85
CA LEU A 23 0.83 -8.13 -23.68
C LEU A 23 0.53 -8.26 -25.19
N PRO A 24 0.33 -9.47 -25.75
CA PRO A 24 -0.04 -9.63 -27.16
C PRO A 24 -1.40 -9.01 -27.50
N GLU A 25 -2.38 -9.10 -26.60
CA GLU A 25 -3.73 -8.55 -26.81
C GLU A 25 -3.73 -7.03 -26.73
N VAL A 26 -2.94 -6.45 -25.81
CA VAL A 26 -2.74 -4.98 -25.76
C VAL A 26 -2.00 -4.48 -26.99
N ILE A 27 -0.99 -5.21 -27.47
CA ILE A 27 -0.28 -4.87 -28.71
C ILE A 27 -1.23 -4.98 -29.92
N ALA A 28 -2.12 -5.98 -29.95
CA ALA A 28 -3.12 -6.13 -31.00
C ALA A 28 -4.11 -4.95 -31.03
N GLU A 29 -4.63 -4.53 -29.87
CA GLU A 29 -5.50 -3.36 -29.78
C GLU A 29 -4.77 -2.05 -30.08
N LEU A 30 -3.51 -1.92 -29.65
CA LEU A 30 -2.66 -0.80 -30.04
C LEU A 30 -2.51 -0.73 -31.57
N ASN A 31 -2.26 -1.87 -32.22
CA ASN A 31 -2.12 -1.95 -33.67
C ASN A 31 -3.41 -1.55 -34.39
N LYS A 32 -4.60 -1.87 -33.84
CA LYS A 32 -5.88 -1.38 -34.40
C LYS A 32 -5.99 0.15 -34.30
N VAL A 33 -5.65 0.73 -33.15
CA VAL A 33 -5.67 2.20 -32.97
C VAL A 33 -4.66 2.89 -33.90
N LEU A 34 -3.47 2.30 -34.08
CA LEU A 34 -2.45 2.79 -35.00
C LEU A 34 -2.86 2.67 -36.48
N TRP A 35 -3.59 1.61 -36.84
CA TRP A 35 -4.13 1.43 -38.18
C TRP A 35 -5.16 2.52 -38.51
N LEU A 36 -6.13 2.75 -37.60
CA LEU A 36 -7.12 3.84 -37.73
C LEU A 36 -6.46 5.22 -37.84
N ARG A 37 -5.38 5.47 -37.09
CA ARG A 37 -4.59 6.71 -37.19
C ARG A 37 -4.03 6.94 -38.59
N ASN A 38 -3.54 5.90 -39.24
CA ASN A 38 -2.91 6.01 -40.57
C ASN A 38 -3.95 6.30 -41.66
N GLU A 39 -5.18 5.82 -41.52
CA GLU A 39 -6.27 6.13 -42.45
C GLU A 39 -6.73 7.59 -42.32
N ASP A 40 -6.93 8.08 -41.09
CA ASP A 40 -7.55 9.40 -40.85
C ASP A 40 -6.55 10.57 -40.71
N LYS A 41 -5.23 10.31 -40.77
CA LYS A 41 -4.16 11.29 -40.45
C LYS A 41 -4.34 11.99 -39.10
N ALA A 42 -5.10 11.39 -38.19
CA ALA A 42 -5.42 11.97 -36.88
C ALA A 42 -4.18 11.96 -35.96
N LYS A 43 -4.07 12.98 -35.10
CA LYS A 43 -3.05 12.99 -34.03
C LYS A 43 -3.60 12.21 -32.83
N CYS A 44 -3.06 11.03 -32.56
CA CYS A 44 -3.42 10.25 -31.39
C CYS A 44 -2.49 10.57 -30.21
N MET A 45 -3.07 10.75 -29.04
CA MET A 45 -2.36 10.83 -27.76
C MET A 45 -2.89 9.73 -26.86
N ALA A 46 -1.99 8.96 -26.24
CA ALA A 46 -2.34 8.06 -25.15
C ALA A 46 -2.16 8.78 -23.83
N VAL A 47 -3.18 8.72 -22.97
CA VAL A 47 -3.14 9.30 -21.63
C VAL A 47 -3.21 8.16 -20.62
N PHE A 48 -2.16 8.02 -19.82
CA PHE A 48 -2.10 7.05 -18.74
C PHE A 48 -2.43 7.74 -17.44
N GLU A 49 -3.55 7.39 -16.83
CA GLU A 49 -3.79 7.75 -15.44
C GLU A 49 -3.02 6.78 -14.54
N ILE A 50 -2.14 7.33 -13.70
CA ILE A 50 -1.56 6.57 -12.59
C ILE A 50 -2.37 6.91 -11.35
N GLY A 51 -3.14 5.93 -10.87
CA GLY A 51 -3.84 6.02 -9.60
C GLY A 51 -2.88 6.15 -8.41
N PHE A 52 -3.45 6.38 -7.23
CA PHE A 52 -2.68 6.40 -6.00
C PHE A 52 -2.12 5.02 -5.69
N PRO A 53 -0.96 4.92 -5.01
CA PRO A 53 -0.57 3.67 -4.40
C PRO A 53 -1.72 3.19 -3.50
N SER A 54 -2.01 1.89 -3.53
CA SER A 54 -3.05 1.32 -2.67
C SER A 54 -2.76 1.64 -1.20
N LYS A 55 -3.79 1.67 -0.34
CA LYS A 55 -3.59 1.87 1.11
C LYS A 55 -2.58 0.86 1.69
N THR A 56 -2.58 -0.36 1.16
CA THR A 56 -1.61 -1.42 1.46
C THR A 56 -0.18 -1.04 1.05
N ALA A 57 0.02 -0.47 -0.14
CA ALA A 57 1.31 0.02 -0.60
C ALA A 57 1.81 1.20 0.25
N ILE A 58 0.92 2.12 0.65
CA ILE A 58 1.26 3.21 1.57
C ILE A 58 1.71 2.64 2.92
N LEU A 59 0.95 1.70 3.51
CA LEU A 59 1.34 1.06 4.77
C LEU A 59 2.70 0.34 4.64
N TYR A 60 2.92 -0.38 3.55
CA TYR A 60 4.18 -1.05 3.27
C TYR A 60 5.35 -0.04 3.23
N TYR A 61 5.16 1.08 2.52
CA TYR A 61 6.11 2.17 2.49
C TYR A 61 6.36 2.76 3.88
N GLN A 62 5.31 2.97 4.68
CA GLN A 62 5.43 3.47 6.05
C GLN A 62 6.27 2.55 6.93
N ILE A 63 6.10 1.23 6.80
CA ILE A 63 6.91 0.22 7.50
C ILE A 63 8.38 0.34 7.06
N GLU A 64 8.64 0.26 5.76
CA GLU A 64 9.99 0.28 5.18
C GLU A 64 10.79 1.55 5.50
N GLN A 65 10.10 2.69 5.57
CA GLN A 65 10.73 3.99 5.81
C GLN A 65 10.55 4.50 7.24
N MET A 66 9.93 3.74 8.15
CA MET A 66 9.57 4.17 9.51
C MET A 66 8.78 5.50 9.54
N ARG A 67 7.89 5.69 8.55
CA ARG A 67 7.12 6.93 8.33
C ARG A 67 5.75 6.89 9.02
N PHE A 68 5.73 6.55 10.30
CA PHE A 68 4.50 6.59 11.12
C PHE A 68 4.30 7.95 11.80
N GLY A 69 5.38 8.64 12.15
CA GLY A 69 5.30 9.95 12.81
C GLY A 69 4.70 9.91 14.24
N LEU A 70 4.50 8.72 14.80
CA LEU A 70 3.89 8.52 16.12
C LEU A 70 4.95 8.35 17.19
N HIS A 71 4.77 8.98 18.36
CA HIS A 71 5.54 8.59 19.56
C HIS A 71 5.13 7.18 19.99
N PRO A 72 6.03 6.33 20.53
CA PRO A 72 5.70 4.96 20.91
C PRO A 72 4.49 4.80 21.84
N SER A 73 4.29 5.74 22.77
CA SER A 73 3.11 5.74 23.65
C SER A 73 1.77 5.94 22.93
N ILE A 74 1.77 6.60 21.76
CA ILE A 74 0.58 6.80 20.93
C ILE A 74 0.42 5.67 19.92
N PHE A 75 1.53 5.10 19.42
CA PHE A 75 1.51 3.97 18.48
C PHE A 75 0.68 2.79 19.01
N SER A 76 0.84 2.45 20.29
CA SER A 76 0.05 1.41 20.95
C SER A 76 -1.45 1.75 21.02
N LYS A 77 -1.78 3.01 21.28
CA LYS A 77 -3.17 3.48 21.28
C LYS A 77 -3.82 3.35 19.89
N VAL A 78 -3.06 3.62 18.82
CA VAL A 78 -3.53 3.49 17.42
C VAL A 78 -3.87 2.05 17.05
N PHE A 79 -3.13 1.06 17.57
CA PHE A 79 -3.46 -0.35 17.39
C PHE A 79 -4.91 -0.66 17.83
N PHE A 80 -5.34 -0.04 18.94
CA PHE A 80 -6.68 -0.16 19.51
C PHE A 80 -7.58 1.06 19.29
N ALA A 81 -7.21 1.96 18.38
CA ALA A 81 -8.04 3.13 18.08
C ALA A 81 -9.31 2.67 17.37
N LYS A 82 -10.46 3.17 17.85
CA LYS A 82 -11.76 2.55 17.64
C LYS A 82 -12.90 3.58 17.51
N THR A 83 -13.86 3.27 16.64
CA THR A 83 -15.29 3.52 16.87
C THR A 83 -15.88 2.34 17.68
N THR A 84 -17.07 2.50 18.28
CA THR A 84 -17.68 1.51 19.21
C THR A 84 -17.77 0.07 18.68
N ASP A 85 -17.92 -0.12 17.37
CA ASP A 85 -18.09 -1.44 16.73
C ASP A 85 -16.77 -2.22 16.56
N GLU A 86 -15.66 -1.51 16.33
CA GLU A 86 -14.31 -2.07 16.17
C GLU A 86 -13.83 -2.77 17.46
N ARG A 87 -14.45 -2.44 18.60
CA ARG A 87 -14.05 -2.93 19.91
C ARG A 87 -14.19 -4.44 20.05
N SER A 88 -15.31 -4.97 19.59
CA SER A 88 -15.65 -6.38 19.71
C SER A 88 -14.81 -7.30 18.83
N CYS A 89 -14.33 -6.82 17.68
CA CYS A 89 -13.54 -7.59 16.73
C CYS A 89 -12.09 -7.78 17.21
N ILE A 90 -11.46 -6.69 17.67
CA ILE A 90 -10.05 -6.72 18.10
C ILE A 90 -9.90 -7.28 19.52
N GLU A 91 -10.82 -7.03 20.45
CA GLU A 91 -10.67 -7.47 21.86
C GLU A 91 -11.08 -8.93 22.13
N LYS A 92 -11.83 -9.58 21.23
CA LYS A 92 -12.23 -11.00 21.42
C LYS A 92 -11.18 -12.03 20.97
N ASN A 93 -9.92 -11.62 20.81
CA ASN A 93 -8.84 -12.46 20.27
C ASN A 93 -9.17 -13.10 18.90
N LEU A 94 -10.03 -12.45 18.11
CA LEU A 94 -10.37 -12.91 16.76
C LEU A 94 -9.34 -12.47 15.72
N LEU A 95 -8.48 -11.50 16.08
CA LEU A 95 -7.54 -10.89 15.17
C LEU A 95 -6.55 -11.91 14.63
N ALA A 96 -5.70 -12.48 15.49
CA ALA A 96 -4.54 -13.26 15.09
C ALA A 96 -4.61 -14.72 15.55
N MET A 97 -4.06 -15.61 14.72
CA MET A 97 -3.89 -17.04 15.01
C MET A 97 -2.45 -17.45 14.68
N ASP A 98 -1.95 -18.43 15.43
CA ASP A 98 -0.68 -19.10 15.14
C ASP A 98 -0.83 -20.20 14.06
N GLU A 99 0.25 -20.92 13.76
CA GLU A 99 0.23 -22.02 12.76
C GLU A 99 -0.64 -23.22 13.17
N GLU A 100 -0.85 -23.41 14.47
CA GLU A 100 -1.71 -24.45 15.03
C GLU A 100 -3.18 -24.01 15.15
N ASN A 101 -3.49 -22.79 14.69
CA ASN A 101 -4.80 -22.16 14.76
C ASN A 101 -5.27 -21.88 16.20
N ASN A 102 -4.33 -21.72 17.14
CA ASN A 102 -4.61 -21.16 18.45
C ASN A 102 -4.62 -19.63 18.36
N PRO A 103 -5.50 -18.96 19.13
CA PRO A 103 -5.57 -17.50 19.13
C PRO A 103 -4.32 -16.89 19.75
N ILE A 104 -3.76 -15.90 19.07
CA ILE A 104 -2.76 -14.96 19.63
C ILE A 104 -3.54 -13.75 20.10
N THR A 105 -3.40 -13.37 21.37
CA THR A 105 -4.20 -12.25 21.88
C THR A 105 -3.77 -10.93 21.24
N SER A 106 -4.73 -10.05 20.97
CA SER A 106 -4.43 -8.73 20.39
C SER A 106 -3.54 -7.89 21.31
N VAL A 107 -3.59 -8.14 22.61
CA VAL A 107 -2.71 -7.50 23.61
C VAL A 107 -1.26 -7.95 23.44
N GLU A 108 -1.02 -9.25 23.28
CA GLU A 108 0.33 -9.79 23.06
C GLU A 108 0.92 -9.33 21.74
N LEU A 109 0.13 -9.39 20.65
CA LEU A 109 0.56 -8.89 19.35
C LEU A 109 0.87 -7.38 19.41
N SER A 110 -0.01 -6.57 19.99
CA SER A 110 0.19 -5.13 20.13
C SER A 110 1.44 -4.81 20.94
N LYS A 111 1.66 -5.52 22.06
CA LYS A 111 2.86 -5.38 22.89
C LYS A 111 4.13 -5.67 22.08
N LYS A 112 4.16 -6.78 21.34
CA LYS A 112 5.32 -7.17 20.53
C LYS A 112 5.63 -6.16 19.41
N VAL A 113 4.58 -5.69 18.73
CA VAL A 113 4.69 -4.63 17.72
C VAL A 113 5.24 -3.35 18.36
N GLN A 114 4.70 -2.94 19.51
CA GLN A 114 5.09 -1.73 20.22
C GLN A 114 6.54 -1.79 20.69
N GLU A 115 6.99 -2.93 21.24
CA GLU A 115 8.37 -3.15 21.67
C GLU A 115 9.34 -2.87 20.50
N LYS A 116 9.09 -3.49 19.34
CA LYS A 116 9.93 -3.31 18.15
C LYS A 116 9.85 -1.91 17.57
N TYR A 117 8.66 -1.30 17.54
CA TYR A 117 8.51 0.08 17.12
C TYR A 117 9.30 1.04 18.03
N THR A 118 9.26 0.83 19.35
CA THR A 118 9.97 1.66 20.34
C THR A 118 11.48 1.55 20.15
N GLU A 119 11.99 0.35 19.95
CA GLU A 119 13.40 0.08 19.65
C GLU A 119 13.86 0.89 18.42
N LEU A 120 13.09 0.81 17.33
CA LEU A 120 13.40 1.50 16.07
C LEU A 120 13.23 3.02 16.16
N TYR A 121 12.21 3.49 16.88
CA TYR A 121 11.97 4.91 17.11
C TYR A 121 13.12 5.54 17.89
N ASN A 122 13.59 4.88 18.95
CA ASN A 122 14.72 5.35 19.74
C ASN A 122 16.01 5.36 18.93
N ALA A 123 16.25 4.33 18.12
CA ALA A 123 17.39 4.28 17.21
C ALA A 123 17.37 5.42 16.18
N LEU A 124 16.19 5.79 15.68
CA LEU A 124 16.03 6.84 14.68
C LEU A 124 16.10 8.25 15.27
N TYR A 125 15.41 8.52 16.38
CA TYR A 125 15.20 9.87 16.89
C TYR A 125 15.94 10.19 18.19
N ALA A 126 16.06 9.23 19.12
CA ALA A 126 16.66 9.49 20.43
C ALA A 126 18.20 9.44 20.39
N ILE A 127 18.77 8.58 19.53
CA ILE A 127 20.23 8.39 19.40
C ILE A 127 20.78 9.14 18.17
N GLY A 128 19.93 9.89 17.44
CA GLY A 128 20.33 10.62 16.23
C GLY A 128 20.75 9.70 15.07
N GLY A 129 20.13 8.52 14.96
CA GLY A 129 20.40 7.58 13.88
C GLY A 129 19.87 8.07 12.52
N SER A 130 20.35 7.43 11.45
CA SER A 130 19.80 7.62 10.11
C SER A 130 18.90 6.44 9.73
N LEU A 131 17.96 6.67 8.82
CA LEU A 131 17.13 5.58 8.28
C LEU A 131 17.99 4.46 7.67
N GLY A 132 19.14 4.79 7.08
CA GLY A 132 20.09 3.79 6.58
C GLY A 132 20.64 2.87 7.68
N LYS A 133 20.95 3.41 8.87
CA LYS A 133 21.37 2.59 10.03
C LYS A 133 20.21 1.72 10.53
N VAL A 134 19.01 2.29 10.67
CA VAL A 134 17.81 1.55 11.09
C VAL A 134 17.50 0.39 10.14
N LYS A 135 17.68 0.59 8.82
CA LYS A 135 17.48 -0.46 7.81
C LYS A 135 18.40 -1.67 7.94
N SER A 136 19.55 -1.51 8.59
CA SER A 136 20.47 -2.62 8.85
C SER A 136 20.14 -3.41 10.12
N LEU A 137 19.19 -2.92 10.94
CA LEU A 137 18.83 -3.57 12.19
C LEU A 137 17.90 -4.76 11.95
N LYS A 138 18.20 -5.89 12.61
CA LYS A 138 17.31 -7.05 12.68
C LYS A 138 15.92 -6.67 13.19
N ALA A 139 15.86 -5.71 14.12
CA ALA A 139 14.60 -5.20 14.66
C ALA A 139 13.66 -4.61 13.59
N LEU A 140 14.19 -4.03 12.49
CA LEU A 140 13.33 -3.52 11.42
C LEU A 140 12.68 -4.68 10.66
N TRP A 141 13.44 -5.74 10.40
CA TRP A 141 12.90 -6.94 9.76
C TRP A 141 11.83 -7.60 10.63
N GLU A 142 12.09 -7.76 11.94
CA GLU A 142 11.12 -8.31 12.89
C GLU A 142 9.86 -7.44 12.99
N PHE A 143 10.02 -6.11 13.06
CA PHE A 143 8.91 -5.16 13.04
C PHE A 143 8.08 -5.26 11.75
N LYS A 144 8.76 -5.34 10.60
CA LYS A 144 8.10 -5.53 9.30
C LYS A 144 7.26 -6.80 9.29
N LEU A 145 7.82 -7.92 9.73
CA LEU A 145 7.08 -9.18 9.80
C LEU A 145 5.85 -9.06 10.71
N LEU A 146 5.99 -8.46 11.90
CA LEU A 146 4.87 -8.25 12.82
C LEU A 146 3.76 -7.36 12.23
N MET A 147 4.13 -6.28 11.53
CA MET A 147 3.15 -5.39 10.90
C MET A 147 2.45 -6.02 9.70
N LEU A 148 3.17 -6.80 8.89
CA LEU A 148 2.59 -7.56 7.78
C LEU A 148 1.71 -8.72 8.29
N PHE A 149 2.12 -9.36 9.39
CA PHE A 149 1.30 -10.34 10.09
C PHE A 149 0.00 -9.71 10.59
N TYR A 150 0.07 -8.58 11.30
CA TYR A 150 -1.10 -7.81 11.72
C TYR A 150 -2.02 -7.52 10.54
N TYR A 151 -1.47 -7.03 9.41
CA TYR A 151 -2.24 -6.75 8.22
C TYR A 151 -2.95 -8.01 7.68
N GLN A 152 -2.22 -9.11 7.49
CA GLN A 152 -2.79 -10.38 7.03
C GLN A 152 -3.92 -10.88 7.93
N GLN A 153 -3.71 -10.83 9.24
CA GLN A 153 -4.67 -11.29 10.24
C GLN A 153 -5.91 -10.41 10.31
N PHE A 154 -5.74 -9.09 10.17
CA PHE A 154 -6.86 -8.16 10.09
C PHE A 154 -7.69 -8.38 8.81
N THR A 155 -7.05 -8.59 7.65
CA THR A 155 -7.75 -8.94 6.40
C THR A 155 -8.50 -10.26 6.54
N ARG A 156 -7.91 -11.26 7.19
CA ARG A 156 -8.59 -12.53 7.52
C ARG A 156 -9.84 -12.29 8.36
N MET A 157 -9.71 -11.55 9.46
CA MET A 157 -10.81 -11.23 10.36
C MET A 157 -11.96 -10.51 9.62
N VAL A 158 -11.67 -9.45 8.87
CA VAL A 158 -12.67 -8.70 8.07
C VAL A 158 -13.40 -9.62 7.08
N LYS A 159 -12.67 -10.54 6.43
CA LYS A 159 -13.23 -11.46 5.43
C LYS A 159 -14.19 -12.49 6.03
N TYR A 160 -13.85 -13.03 7.20
CA TYR A 160 -14.59 -14.14 7.81
C TYR A 160 -15.61 -13.69 8.87
N GLU A 161 -15.44 -12.51 9.46
CA GLU A 161 -16.33 -11.94 10.47
C GLU A 161 -17.13 -10.78 9.87
N LYS A 162 -18.38 -11.04 9.44
CA LYS A 162 -19.25 -10.02 8.82
C LYS A 162 -19.39 -8.73 9.64
N LYS A 163 -19.37 -8.83 10.98
CA LYS A 163 -19.46 -7.68 11.90
C LYS A 163 -18.22 -6.79 11.87
N CYS A 164 -17.12 -7.27 11.29
CA CYS A 164 -15.84 -6.58 11.19
C CYS A 164 -15.58 -6.06 9.77
N ALA A 165 -16.52 -6.26 8.83
CA ALA A 165 -16.34 -5.86 7.42
C ALA A 165 -16.08 -4.35 7.25
N GLU A 166 -16.77 -3.53 8.05
CA GLU A 166 -16.64 -2.05 8.03
C GLU A 166 -15.23 -1.57 8.43
N LEU A 167 -14.43 -2.44 9.05
CA LEU A 167 -13.06 -2.12 9.45
C LEU A 167 -12.06 -2.13 8.29
N GLU A 168 -12.43 -2.69 7.13
CA GLU A 168 -11.56 -2.80 5.97
C GLU A 168 -10.98 -1.44 5.56
N GLU A 169 -11.81 -0.39 5.56
CA GLU A 169 -11.40 0.95 5.15
C GLU A 169 -10.37 1.59 6.09
N SER A 170 -10.33 1.13 7.34
CA SER A 170 -9.62 1.65 8.51
C SER A 170 -8.30 0.90 8.79
N GLN A 171 -8.10 -0.27 8.17
CA GLN A 171 -6.97 -1.18 8.41
C GLN A 171 -5.60 -0.51 8.23
N ALA A 172 -5.40 0.18 7.11
CA ALA A 172 -4.13 0.84 6.77
C ALA A 172 -4.12 2.33 7.16
N SER A 173 -5.25 3.01 7.03
CA SER A 173 -5.37 4.45 7.31
C SER A 173 -5.28 4.78 8.80
N ARG A 174 -5.57 3.84 9.73
CA ARG A 174 -5.34 4.09 11.16
C ARG A 174 -3.90 4.42 11.50
N TRP A 175 -2.93 3.85 10.77
CA TRP A 175 -1.50 4.10 10.98
C TRP A 175 -1.05 5.47 10.48
N GLN A 176 -1.97 6.24 9.91
CA GLN A 176 -1.79 7.62 9.47
C GLN A 176 -2.36 8.62 10.49
N TYR A 177 -2.86 8.13 11.63
CA TYR A 177 -3.38 8.95 12.71
C TYR A 177 -2.36 10.01 13.15
N ASN A 178 -2.80 11.28 13.25
CA ASN A 178 -1.98 12.42 13.66
C ASN A 178 -0.63 12.55 12.91
N LEU A 179 -0.53 12.06 11.68
CA LEU A 179 0.59 12.39 10.82
C LEU A 179 0.63 13.91 10.64
N LYS A 180 1.78 14.51 11.02
CA LYS A 180 2.04 15.93 10.80
C LYS A 180 2.16 16.26 9.31
N THR A 181 2.52 15.27 8.50
CA THR A 181 2.61 15.37 7.05
C THR A 181 1.25 15.06 6.42
N ASP A 182 0.88 15.79 5.37
CA ASP A 182 -0.28 15.46 4.55
C ASP A 182 -0.18 14.01 4.04
N VAL A 183 -1.27 13.24 4.18
CA VAL A 183 -1.38 11.86 3.68
C VAL A 183 -1.12 11.83 2.16
N SER A 184 -1.47 12.89 1.45
CA SER A 184 -1.19 13.06 0.02
C SER A 184 0.32 13.07 -0.26
N ALA A 185 1.11 13.78 0.55
CA ALA A 185 2.57 13.80 0.42
C ALA A 185 3.20 12.44 0.79
N LEU A 186 2.64 11.74 1.78
CA LEU A 186 3.06 10.36 2.09
C LEU A 186 2.79 9.42 0.91
N ALA A 187 1.66 9.57 0.24
CA ALA A 187 1.31 8.77 -0.92
C ALA A 187 2.21 9.09 -2.13
N ASP A 188 2.56 10.35 -2.36
CA ASP A 188 3.52 10.74 -3.40
C ASP A 188 4.92 10.17 -3.13
N ASP A 189 5.38 10.21 -1.88
CA ASP A 189 6.64 9.60 -1.48
C ASP A 189 6.64 8.07 -1.68
N ALA A 190 5.53 7.41 -1.33
CA ALA A 190 5.35 5.98 -1.55
C ALA A 190 5.36 5.64 -3.05
N LYS A 191 4.63 6.41 -3.86
CA LYS A 191 4.61 6.30 -5.31
C LYS A 191 6.01 6.38 -5.92
N TYR A 192 6.78 7.41 -5.55
CA TYR A 192 8.15 7.57 -6.01
C TYR A 192 9.05 6.41 -5.57
N TYR A 193 8.89 5.95 -4.32
CA TYR A 193 9.61 4.80 -3.79
C TYR A 193 9.39 3.54 -4.63
N PHE A 194 8.13 3.17 -4.91
CA PHE A 194 7.82 1.97 -5.70
C PHE A 194 8.25 2.10 -7.16
N TRP A 195 8.12 3.29 -7.77
CA TRP A 195 8.61 3.56 -9.12
C TRP A 195 10.12 3.33 -9.23
N LYS A 196 10.90 3.84 -8.27
CA LYS A 196 12.37 3.75 -8.29
C LYS A 196 12.90 2.33 -8.07
N HIS A 197 12.24 1.54 -7.23
CA HIS A 197 12.78 0.26 -6.77
C HIS A 197 12.20 -0.97 -7.51
N LYS A 198 11.27 -0.78 -8.47
CA LYS A 198 10.69 -1.85 -9.33
C LYS A 198 10.23 -3.08 -8.52
N PHE A 199 9.50 -2.85 -7.42
CA PHE A 199 9.23 -3.87 -6.42
C PHE A 199 8.29 -4.98 -6.88
N LEU A 200 8.68 -6.21 -6.57
CA LEU A 200 7.83 -7.39 -6.44
C LEU A 200 8.11 -7.98 -5.06
N ASP A 201 7.61 -7.35 -4.01
CA ASP A 201 7.82 -7.89 -2.67
C ASP A 201 6.79 -8.97 -2.38
N ARG A 202 7.30 -10.21 -2.42
CA ARG A 202 6.69 -11.35 -1.75
C ARG A 202 7.49 -11.59 -0.49
N VAL A 203 6.83 -11.45 0.65
CA VAL A 203 7.39 -11.79 1.96
C VAL A 203 6.73 -13.10 2.39
N GLU A 204 7.54 -14.13 2.52
CA GLU A 204 7.15 -15.42 3.10
C GLU A 204 8.15 -15.77 4.19
N SER A 205 7.72 -15.65 5.46
CA SER A 205 8.59 -15.85 6.61
C SER A 205 7.80 -16.19 7.88
N GLU A 206 8.48 -16.71 8.88
CA GLU A 206 7.91 -16.99 10.21
C GLU A 206 8.03 -15.75 11.10
N VAL A 207 7.01 -15.48 11.91
CA VAL A 207 7.01 -14.47 12.96
C VAL A 207 6.71 -15.12 14.31
N ASP A 208 7.42 -14.67 15.34
CA ASP A 208 7.23 -15.12 16.72
C ASP A 208 6.51 -14.05 17.54
N VAL A 209 5.40 -14.44 18.17
CA VAL A 209 4.68 -13.64 19.16
C VAL A 209 4.62 -14.43 20.46
N ASN A 210 5.62 -14.22 21.32
CA ASN A 210 5.72 -14.83 22.66
C ASN A 210 5.65 -16.37 22.59
N ASP A 211 6.58 -16.96 21.84
CA ASP A 211 6.73 -18.42 21.64
C ASP A 211 5.62 -19.04 20.77
N GLN A 212 4.62 -18.26 20.34
CA GLN A 212 3.68 -18.66 19.30
C GLN A 212 4.22 -18.26 17.92
N LYS A 213 4.39 -19.27 17.05
CA LYS A 213 4.88 -19.09 15.68
C LYS A 213 3.72 -18.90 14.72
N ALA A 214 3.86 -17.95 13.80
CA ALA A 214 2.89 -17.73 12.74
C ALA A 214 3.58 -17.49 11.40
N THR A 215 2.96 -17.91 10.29
CA THR A 215 3.48 -17.61 8.96
C THR A 215 2.95 -16.27 8.45
N VAL A 216 3.85 -15.41 7.99
CA VAL A 216 3.55 -14.21 7.19
C VAL A 216 3.67 -14.59 5.72
N ARG A 217 2.57 -14.46 4.98
CA ARG A 217 2.51 -14.58 3.51
C ARG A 217 1.90 -13.32 2.94
N PHE A 218 2.76 -12.36 2.66
CA PHE A 218 2.37 -11.07 2.11
C PHE A 218 2.89 -10.93 0.69
N GLN A 219 2.01 -10.49 -0.21
CA GLN A 219 2.38 -10.09 -1.55
C GLN A 219 1.82 -8.70 -1.79
N LEU A 220 2.70 -7.76 -2.11
CA LEU A 220 2.25 -6.48 -2.61
C LEU A 220 1.78 -6.69 -4.05
N ASP A 221 0.51 -6.41 -4.32
CA ASP A 221 0.01 -6.40 -5.69
C ASP A 221 0.88 -5.46 -6.53
N ARG A 222 1.22 -5.90 -7.75
CA ARG A 222 2.08 -5.12 -8.65
C ARG A 222 1.49 -3.74 -8.81
N ASP A 223 2.20 -2.74 -8.31
CA ASP A 223 1.83 -1.37 -8.59
C ASP A 223 1.92 -1.18 -10.13
N PRO A 224 0.85 -0.69 -10.77
CA PRO A 224 0.86 -0.36 -12.20
C PRO A 224 2.07 0.41 -12.69
N LEU A 225 2.71 1.18 -11.80
CA LEU A 225 3.93 1.93 -12.04
C LEU A 225 5.10 1.12 -12.61
N VAL A 226 5.20 -0.17 -12.28
CA VAL A 226 6.36 -0.99 -12.70
C VAL A 226 6.36 -1.26 -14.21
N LYS A 227 5.18 -1.30 -14.85
CA LYS A 227 5.03 -1.57 -16.29
C LYS A 227 4.84 -0.33 -17.14
N LEU A 228 4.63 0.83 -16.53
CA LEU A 228 4.39 2.08 -17.26
C LEU A 228 5.57 2.49 -18.16
N PRO A 229 6.85 2.41 -17.74
CA PRO A 229 7.97 2.76 -18.63
C PRO A 229 8.02 1.91 -19.90
N ASP A 230 7.75 0.61 -19.79
CA ASP A 230 7.74 -0.32 -20.92
C ASP A 230 6.57 0.01 -21.86
N LEU A 231 5.39 0.32 -21.31
CA LEU A 231 4.24 0.77 -22.10
C LEU A 231 4.53 2.09 -22.82
N LEU A 232 5.06 3.10 -22.12
CA LEU A 232 5.43 4.39 -22.73
C LEU A 232 6.43 4.20 -23.87
N GLN A 233 7.39 3.28 -23.71
CA GLN A 233 8.33 2.97 -24.78
C GLN A 233 7.64 2.36 -26.02
N VAL A 234 6.68 1.45 -25.82
CA VAL A 234 5.89 0.86 -26.92
C VAL A 234 5.11 1.94 -27.66
N PHE A 235 4.41 2.83 -26.95
CA PHE A 235 3.62 3.90 -27.59
C PHE A 235 4.51 4.92 -28.33
N ASN A 236 5.64 5.32 -27.74
CA ASN A 236 6.59 6.23 -28.37
C ASN A 236 7.23 5.62 -29.63
N LYS A 237 7.62 4.33 -29.60
CA LYS A 237 8.15 3.62 -30.77
C LYS A 237 7.15 3.55 -31.92
N SER A 238 5.86 3.48 -31.60
CA SER A 238 4.77 3.48 -32.58
C SER A 238 4.37 4.89 -33.04
N GLY A 239 5.11 5.93 -32.64
CA GLY A 239 4.86 7.32 -33.00
C GLY A 239 3.56 7.89 -32.43
N VAL A 240 3.04 7.32 -31.34
CA VAL A 240 1.90 7.84 -30.57
C VAL A 240 2.46 8.64 -29.42
N LEU A 241 1.99 9.88 -29.27
CA LEU A 241 2.42 10.72 -28.17
C LEU A 241 1.81 10.17 -26.88
N ALA A 242 2.66 9.81 -25.92
CA ALA A 242 2.24 9.23 -24.67
C ALA A 242 2.39 10.26 -23.55
N SER A 243 1.32 10.53 -22.81
CA SER A 243 1.31 11.41 -21.65
C SER A 243 0.83 10.66 -20.42
N VAL A 244 1.35 11.06 -19.26
CA VAL A 244 0.98 10.49 -17.97
C VAL A 244 0.24 11.57 -17.20
N VAL A 245 -1.01 11.29 -16.83
CA VAL A 245 -1.77 12.10 -15.88
C VAL A 245 -1.67 11.44 -14.53
N ILE A 246 -1.20 12.20 -13.55
CA ILE A 246 -1.19 11.78 -12.16
C ILE A 246 -2.50 12.28 -11.58
N GLY A 247 -3.46 11.38 -11.40
CA GLY A 247 -4.71 11.68 -10.69
C GLY A 247 -4.37 12.13 -9.26
N ALA A 248 -5.23 12.96 -8.68
CA ALA A 248 -5.21 13.35 -7.26
C ALA A 248 -6.51 12.80 -6.62
N GLU A 249 -6.48 11.63 -5.98
CA GLU A 249 -7.54 11.23 -5.07
C GLU A 249 -7.43 12.13 -3.85
N ARG A 250 -8.56 12.72 -3.50
CA ARG A 250 -8.72 13.39 -2.21
C ARG A 250 -8.76 12.28 -1.16
N PHE A 251 -7.66 12.08 -0.43
CA PHE A 251 -7.77 11.37 0.84
C PHE A 251 -8.77 12.13 1.71
N PRO A 252 -9.80 11.49 2.29
CA PRO A 252 -10.59 12.14 3.32
C PRO A 252 -9.62 12.59 4.42
N SER A 253 -9.50 13.90 4.59
CA SER A 253 -8.60 14.55 5.54
C SER A 253 -8.87 13.98 6.93
N SER A 254 -7.96 13.14 7.44
CA SER A 254 -7.62 12.81 8.85
C SER A 254 -8.69 12.84 9.98
N GLN A 255 -9.98 12.96 9.69
CA GLN A 255 -11.06 13.17 10.65
C GLN A 255 -11.75 11.86 11.09
N LEU A 256 -11.23 10.70 10.69
CA LEU A 256 -11.89 9.42 10.95
C LEU A 256 -11.70 8.85 12.37
N TYR A 257 -10.97 9.53 13.27
CA TYR A 257 -10.75 9.04 14.64
C TYR A 257 -10.92 10.14 15.70
N PRO A 258 -12.15 10.60 15.97
CA PRO A 258 -12.42 11.64 16.97
C PRO A 258 -12.17 11.21 18.43
N ASP A 259 -12.00 9.91 18.71
CA ASP A 259 -12.05 9.37 20.07
C ASP A 259 -10.70 9.06 20.74
N ILE A 260 -9.55 9.32 20.09
CA ILE A 260 -8.24 9.19 20.76
C ILE A 260 -7.95 10.47 21.55
N LYS A 261 -8.62 10.64 22.69
CA LYS A 261 -8.36 11.75 23.63
C LYS A 261 -7.01 11.58 24.33
N HIS A 262 -6.31 12.71 24.49
CA HIS A 262 -4.95 12.83 25.03
C HIS A 262 -4.82 12.25 26.45
#